data_AF-A0AAV7U6Q1-F1
#
_entry.id   AF-A0AAV7U6Q1-F1
#
_cell.length_a   1.000
_cell.length_b   1.000
_cell.length_c   1.000
_cell.angle_alpha   90.00
_cell.angle_beta   90.00
_cell.angle_gamma   90.00
#
_symmetry.space_group_name_H-M   'P 1'
#
loop_
_entity.id
_entity.type
_entity.pdbx_description
1 polymer ?
#
loop_
_entity_poly.entity_id
_entity_poly.type
_entity_poly.pdbx_seq_one_letter_code
_entity_poly.pdbx_strand_id
1 'polypeptide(L)'
;MPGNKPLGKPARQLLFSEALRQNRAPPSTPQEHMTHQPSDMAGAPQGATMDRILQKISAVGRRLEGMDSRMISLTEETKSMHLDIAGFQSRVATLEQRVTAVETQTTLTEDRDQELLYLRNKVIDLEDRSRRDNVRFFGFPEEIEGADAQSFLENTLPQLTGLAFDPPWRSKEHTHWALNAGRVPTTRDPSSPASYDTQRHASFYKKHECRALSL
;
A
#
# COMPACT_ATOMS: atom_id res chain seq x y z
N MET A 1 -28.24 -20.68 9.87
CA MET A 1 -29.13 -19.53 9.60
C MET A 1 -29.28 -18.71 10.89
N PRO A 2 -28.61 -17.55 10.99
CA PRO A 2 -29.09 -16.50 11.88
C PRO A 2 -29.28 -15.15 11.15
N GLY A 3 -30.51 -14.64 11.25
CA GLY A 3 -30.82 -13.24 11.57
C GLY A 3 -30.33 -12.14 10.63
N ASN A 4 -31.08 -11.90 9.56
CA ASN A 4 -31.05 -10.63 8.82
C ASN A 4 -31.52 -9.48 9.73
N LYS A 5 -30.60 -8.60 10.14
CA LYS A 5 -30.94 -7.26 10.65
C LYS A 5 -31.10 -6.32 9.44
N PRO A 6 -32.19 -5.55 9.32
CA PRO A 6 -32.29 -4.57 8.25
C PRO A 6 -31.32 -3.41 8.54
N LEU A 7 -30.34 -3.23 7.65
CA LEU A 7 -29.46 -2.06 7.62
C LEU A 7 -30.29 -0.78 7.57
N GLY A 8 -29.94 0.16 8.43
CA GLY A 8 -30.56 1.48 8.54
C GLY A 8 -30.60 2.20 7.19
N LYS A 9 -31.74 2.82 6.92
CA LYS A 9 -31.98 3.66 5.74
C LYS A 9 -30.90 4.76 5.67
N PRO A 10 -30.36 5.09 4.48
CA PRO A 10 -29.35 6.14 4.36
C PRO A 10 -29.96 7.50 4.71
N ALA A 11 -29.20 8.28 5.48
CA ALA A 11 -29.52 9.60 6.05
C ALA A 11 -29.81 10.73 5.03
N ARG A 12 -30.16 10.39 3.78
CA ARG A 12 -30.43 11.34 2.70
C ARG A 12 -31.91 11.74 2.58
N GLN A 13 -32.82 11.06 3.28
CA GLN A 13 -34.26 11.37 3.26
C GLN A 13 -34.69 12.41 4.30
N LEU A 14 -33.84 12.75 5.27
CA LEU A 14 -34.22 13.68 6.35
C LEU A 14 -34.00 15.17 6.00
N LEU A 15 -33.19 15.48 4.99
CA LEU A 15 -32.91 16.87 4.61
C LEU A 15 -33.94 17.47 3.64
N PHE A 16 -34.82 16.66 3.05
CA PHE A 16 -35.82 17.14 2.10
C PHE A 16 -37.14 17.56 2.75
N SER A 17 -37.42 17.10 3.98
CA SER A 17 -38.65 17.44 4.71
C SER A 17 -38.60 18.80 5.43
N GLU A 18 -37.41 19.38 5.62
CA GLU A 18 -37.24 20.59 6.44
C GLU A 18 -37.35 21.89 5.61
N ALA A 19 -37.13 21.81 4.29
CA ALA A 19 -37.18 22.97 3.39
C ALA A 19 -38.60 23.45 3.03
N LEU A 20 -39.65 22.68 3.32
CA LEU A 20 -41.04 23.04 3.02
C LEU A 20 -41.78 23.77 4.16
N ARG A 21 -41.12 24.03 5.29
CA ARG A 21 -41.77 24.59 6.49
C ARG A 21 -41.76 26.12 6.57
N GLN A 22 -40.97 26.81 5.73
CA GLN A 22 -40.77 28.27 5.83
C GLN A 22 -41.75 29.14 5.02
N ASN A 23 -42.69 28.56 4.27
CA ASN A 23 -43.68 29.33 3.48
C ASN A 23 -45.12 29.16 3.99
N ARG A 24 -45.36 29.44 5.28
CA ARG A 24 -46.73 29.55 5.81
C ARG A 24 -46.94 30.96 6.37
N ALA A 25 -47.63 31.80 5.60
CA ALA A 25 -48.15 33.09 6.04
C ALA A 25 -49.17 32.91 7.20
N PRO A 26 -49.31 33.89 8.11
CA PRO A 26 -50.17 33.78 9.30
C PRO A 26 -51.68 33.88 8.95
N PRO A 27 -52.58 33.37 9.83
CA PRO A 27 -54.02 33.42 9.61
C PRO A 27 -54.59 34.78 10.07
N SER A 28 -55.42 35.39 9.23
CA SER A 28 -56.20 36.59 9.58
C SER A 28 -57.41 36.20 10.43
N THR A 29 -57.62 36.91 11.55
CA THR A 29 -58.80 36.78 12.44
C THR A 29 -60.06 37.45 11.87
N PRO A 30 -61.26 37.12 12.40
CA PRO A 30 -62.56 37.50 11.82
C PRO A 30 -63.17 38.77 12.47
N GLN A 31 -63.58 39.72 11.63
CA GLN A 31 -64.55 40.80 11.90
C GLN A 31 -65.36 40.98 10.60
N GLU A 32 -66.64 41.30 10.53
CA GLU A 32 -67.73 41.49 11.47
C GLU A 32 -69.02 41.53 10.63
N HIS A 33 -70.13 41.70 11.34
CA HIS A 33 -71.52 41.61 10.99
C HIS A 33 -72.06 42.60 9.92
N MET A 34 -73.29 42.29 9.46
CA MET A 34 -74.05 42.78 8.30
C MET A 34 -74.30 44.29 8.18
N THR A 35 -74.36 44.77 6.93
CA THR A 35 -75.46 45.63 6.45
C THR A 35 -75.72 45.39 4.96
N HIS A 36 -76.94 44.97 4.62
CA HIS A 36 -77.47 45.07 3.25
C HIS A 36 -77.86 46.52 2.98
N GLN A 37 -77.32 47.11 1.91
CA GLN A 37 -77.93 48.23 1.20
C GLN A 37 -78.20 47.80 -0.25
N PRO A 38 -79.38 48.12 -0.81
CA PRO A 38 -79.71 47.80 -2.17
C PRO A 38 -79.20 48.87 -3.14
N SER A 39 -78.93 48.42 -4.37
CA SER A 39 -78.80 49.20 -5.59
C SER A 39 -77.62 50.16 -5.69
N ASP A 40 -76.66 49.80 -6.54
CA ASP A 40 -76.39 50.61 -7.74
C ASP A 40 -75.56 49.79 -8.74
N MET A 41 -76.20 49.43 -9.85
CA MET A 41 -75.54 48.98 -11.07
C MET A 41 -74.84 50.19 -11.71
N ALA A 42 -73.81 50.71 -11.06
CA ALA A 42 -72.89 51.67 -11.66
C ALA A 42 -71.73 50.87 -12.27
N GLY A 43 -71.74 50.76 -13.60
CA GLY A 43 -70.65 50.12 -14.34
C GLY A 43 -69.31 50.71 -13.90
N ALA A 44 -68.44 49.87 -13.31
CA ALA A 44 -67.07 50.25 -13.06
C ALA A 44 -66.49 50.83 -14.36
N PRO A 45 -65.86 52.01 -14.34
CA PRO A 45 -65.33 52.61 -15.56
C PRO A 45 -64.34 51.61 -16.15
N GLN A 46 -64.56 51.20 -17.40
CA GLN A 46 -63.75 50.18 -18.09
C GLN A 46 -62.23 50.48 -17.99
N GLY A 47 -61.84 51.74 -17.78
CA GLY A 47 -60.48 52.17 -17.46
C GLY A 47 -59.87 51.56 -16.19
N ALA A 48 -60.59 51.48 -15.07
CA ALA A 48 -60.03 50.95 -13.81
C ALA A 48 -59.74 49.44 -13.87
N THR A 49 -60.54 48.68 -14.64
CA THR A 49 -60.31 47.25 -14.90
C THR A 49 -59.10 47.06 -15.81
N MET A 50 -58.96 47.90 -16.84
CA MET A 50 -57.82 47.89 -17.75
C MET A 50 -56.50 48.20 -17.02
N ASP A 51 -56.48 49.20 -16.13
CA ASP A 51 -55.30 49.56 -15.33
C ASP A 51 -54.84 48.40 -14.43
N ARG A 52 -55.78 47.68 -13.83
CA ARG A 52 -55.48 46.50 -13.01
C ARG A 52 -54.90 45.35 -13.85
N ILE A 53 -55.35 45.19 -15.09
CA ILE A 53 -54.79 44.21 -16.04
C ILE A 53 -53.37 44.61 -16.42
N LEU A 54 -53.15 45.88 -16.79
CA LEU A 54 -51.82 46.40 -17.13
C LEU A 54 -50.85 46.22 -15.96
N GLN A 55 -51.27 46.51 -14.73
CA GLN A 55 -50.44 46.31 -13.53
C GLN A 55 -50.05 44.84 -13.33
N LYS A 56 -50.98 43.90 -13.56
CA LYS A 56 -50.70 42.46 -13.49
C LYS A 56 -49.75 42.02 -14.60
N ILE A 57 -49.92 42.51 -15.84
CA ILE A 57 -49.02 42.23 -16.96
C ILE A 57 -47.60 42.73 -16.63
N SER A 58 -47.45 43.95 -16.11
CA SER A 58 -46.15 44.47 -15.68
C SER A 58 -45.53 43.64 -14.55
N ALA A 59 -46.35 43.15 -13.61
CA ALA A 59 -45.87 42.26 -12.55
C ALA A 59 -45.40 40.90 -13.09
N VAL A 60 -46.09 40.34 -14.09
CA VAL A 60 -45.66 39.13 -14.80
C VAL A 60 -44.35 39.38 -15.57
N GLY A 61 -44.23 40.51 -16.27
CA GLY A 61 -43.01 40.89 -16.97
C GLY A 61 -41.78 40.91 -16.06
N ARG A 62 -41.87 41.58 -14.91
CA ARG A 62 -40.79 41.59 -13.90
C ARG A 62 -40.43 40.20 -13.38
N ARG A 63 -41.43 39.32 -13.23
CA ARG A 63 -41.20 37.93 -12.79
C ARG A 63 -40.49 37.11 -13.87
N LEU A 64 -40.80 37.34 -15.14
CA LEU A 64 -40.13 36.69 -16.27
C LEU A 64 -38.67 37.14 -16.39
N GLU A 65 -38.39 38.44 -16.31
CA GLU A 65 -37.01 38.96 -16.29
C GLU A 65 -36.19 38.37 -15.11
N GLY A 66 -36.81 38.24 -13.94
CA GLY A 66 -36.20 37.58 -12.79
C GLY A 66 -35.96 36.09 -12.99
N MET A 67 -36.82 35.40 -13.74
CA MET A 67 -36.61 34.00 -14.14
C MET A 67 -35.46 33.86 -15.15
N ASP A 68 -35.40 34.73 -16.16
CA ASP A 68 -34.34 34.71 -17.17
C ASP A 68 -32.97 34.91 -16.52
N SER A 69 -32.87 35.86 -15.58
CA SER A 69 -31.64 36.10 -14.82
C SER A 69 -31.19 34.85 -14.04
N ARG A 70 -32.13 34.14 -13.39
CA ARG A 70 -31.82 32.89 -12.66
C ARG A 70 -31.44 31.76 -13.61
N MET A 71 -32.08 31.67 -14.77
CA MET A 71 -31.78 30.66 -15.78
C MET A 71 -30.37 30.83 -16.35
N ILE A 72 -29.94 32.08 -16.57
CA ILE A 72 -28.57 32.39 -16.97
C ILE A 72 -27.58 31.96 -15.88
N SER A 73 -27.83 32.28 -14.61
CA SER A 73 -26.98 31.85 -13.49
C SER A 73 -26.84 30.33 -13.40
N LEU A 74 -27.97 29.61 -13.45
CA LEU A 74 -27.99 28.14 -13.42
C LEU A 74 -27.24 27.53 -14.60
N THR A 75 -27.34 28.14 -15.78
CA THR A 75 -26.61 27.70 -16.97
C THR A 75 -25.11 27.83 -16.76
N GLU A 76 -24.66 28.92 -16.14
CA GLU A 76 -23.23 29.13 -15.89
C GLU A 76 -22.69 28.22 -14.79
N GLU A 77 -23.44 28.04 -13.70
CA GLU A 77 -23.11 27.06 -12.65
C GLU A 77 -23.03 25.63 -13.23
N THR A 78 -23.95 25.28 -14.14
CA THR A 78 -23.94 23.97 -14.81
C THR A 78 -22.69 23.78 -15.68
N LYS A 79 -22.25 24.82 -16.41
CA LYS A 79 -20.99 24.75 -17.17
C LYS A 79 -19.80 24.60 -16.25
N SER A 80 -19.75 25.35 -15.15
CA SER A 80 -18.68 25.23 -14.15
C SER A 80 -18.60 23.81 -13.60
N MET A 81 -19.74 23.23 -13.18
CA MET A 81 -19.79 21.85 -12.72
C MET A 81 -19.33 20.85 -13.78
N HIS A 82 -19.67 21.09 -15.06
CA HIS A 82 -19.21 20.22 -16.14
C HIS A 82 -17.69 20.23 -16.30
N LEU A 83 -17.06 21.41 -16.17
CA LEU A 83 -15.60 21.55 -16.20
C LEU A 83 -14.95 20.85 -15.00
N ASP A 84 -15.52 21.01 -13.80
CA ASP A 84 -15.02 20.34 -12.60
C ASP A 84 -15.10 18.82 -12.72
N ILE A 85 -16.22 18.30 -13.25
CA ILE A 85 -16.40 16.86 -13.50
C ILE A 85 -15.37 16.35 -14.51
N ALA A 86 -15.14 17.07 -15.61
CA ALA A 86 -14.10 16.70 -16.59
C ALA A 86 -12.70 16.69 -15.94
N GLY A 87 -12.41 17.67 -15.08
CA GLY A 87 -11.18 17.71 -14.30
C GLY A 87 -11.03 16.52 -13.35
N PHE A 88 -12.10 16.14 -12.65
CA PHE A 88 -12.10 14.95 -11.80
C PHE A 88 -11.92 13.66 -12.60
N GLN A 89 -12.58 13.51 -13.75
CA GLN A 89 -12.43 12.35 -14.63
C GLN A 89 -10.96 12.16 -15.06
N SER A 90 -10.29 13.25 -15.47
CA SER A 90 -8.86 13.21 -15.83
C SER A 90 -7.97 12.78 -14.66
N ARG A 91 -8.23 13.31 -13.46
CA ARG A 91 -7.48 12.95 -12.25
C ARG A 91 -7.71 11.49 -11.84
N VAL A 92 -8.94 11.01 -11.95
CA VAL A 92 -9.28 9.60 -11.65
C VAL A 92 -8.58 8.68 -12.63
N ALA A 93 -8.64 8.94 -13.94
CA ALA A 93 -7.93 8.13 -14.93
C ALA A 93 -6.41 8.06 -14.67
N THR A 94 -5.80 9.18 -14.26
CA THR A 94 -4.38 9.21 -13.88
C THR A 94 -4.10 8.39 -12.63
N LEU A 95 -4.98 8.44 -11.63
CA LEU A 95 -4.85 7.65 -10.40
C LEU A 95 -5.01 6.15 -10.68
N GLU A 96 -5.99 5.77 -11.51
CA GLU A 96 -6.19 4.38 -11.93
C GLU A 96 -4.94 3.82 -12.60
N GLN A 97 -4.35 4.57 -13.55
CA GLN A 97 -3.11 4.16 -14.20
C GLN A 97 -1.95 3.98 -13.21
N ARG A 98 -1.83 4.89 -12.23
CA ARG A 98 -0.79 4.79 -11.19
C ARG A 98 -1.02 3.60 -10.26
N VAL A 99 -2.27 3.30 -9.90
CA VAL A 99 -2.62 2.14 -9.09
C VAL A 99 -2.24 0.85 -9.82
N THR A 100 -2.63 0.71 -11.09
CA THR A 100 -2.23 -0.46 -11.90
C THR A 100 -0.71 -0.61 -12.01
N ALA A 101 0.03 0.49 -12.15
CA ALA A 101 1.50 0.45 -12.17
C ALA A 101 2.09 -0.03 -10.84
N VAL A 102 1.52 0.39 -9.70
CA VAL A 102 1.96 -0.05 -8.37
C VAL A 102 1.60 -1.52 -8.12
N GLU A 103 0.40 -1.95 -8.51
CA GLU A 103 -0.04 -3.34 -8.36
C GLU A 103 0.87 -4.28 -9.15
N THR A 104 1.17 -3.96 -10.42
CA THR A 104 2.09 -4.75 -11.25
C THR A 104 3.52 -4.78 -10.70
N GLN A 105 4.01 -3.69 -10.11
CA GLN A 105 5.31 -3.69 -9.44
C GLN A 105 5.30 -4.57 -8.20
N THR A 106 4.21 -4.57 -7.42
CA THR A 106 4.07 -5.36 -6.20
C THR A 106 4.09 -6.85 -6.51
N THR A 107 3.36 -7.29 -7.54
CA THR A 107 3.37 -8.70 -7.97
C THR A 107 4.77 -9.13 -8.42
N LEU A 108 5.49 -8.28 -9.16
CA LEU A 108 6.86 -8.57 -9.58
C LEU A 108 7.82 -8.69 -8.39
N THR A 109 7.63 -7.90 -7.33
CA THR A 109 8.46 -8.03 -6.12
C THR A 109 8.16 -9.32 -5.36
N GLU A 110 6.89 -9.72 -5.26
CA GLU A 110 6.49 -10.98 -4.62
C GLU A 110 7.08 -12.19 -5.34
N ASP A 111 7.03 -12.21 -6.67
CA ASP A 111 7.62 -13.28 -7.49
C ASP A 111 9.14 -13.38 -7.27
N ARG A 112 9.83 -12.24 -7.20
CA ARG A 112 11.28 -12.19 -6.94
C ARG A 112 11.63 -12.67 -5.54
N ASP A 113 10.83 -12.34 -4.54
CA ASP A 113 11.05 -12.79 -3.17
C ASP A 113 10.87 -14.32 -3.07
N GLN A 114 9.90 -14.88 -3.78
CA GLN A 114 9.74 -16.34 -3.89
C GLN A 114 10.94 -17.00 -4.57
N GLU A 115 11.45 -16.43 -5.66
CA GLU A 115 12.65 -16.94 -6.35
C GLU A 115 13.87 -16.87 -5.43
N LEU A 116 14.06 -15.78 -4.69
CA LEU A 116 15.16 -15.63 -3.73
C LEU A 116 15.08 -16.67 -2.61
N LEU A 117 13.89 -16.93 -2.08
CA LEU A 117 13.69 -17.98 -1.07
C LEU A 117 14.01 -19.37 -1.63
N TYR A 118 13.56 -19.66 -2.85
CA TYR A 118 13.88 -20.92 -3.52
C TYR A 118 15.38 -21.09 -3.72
N LEU A 119 16.05 -20.08 -4.27
CA LEU A 119 17.51 -20.10 -4.50
C LEU A 119 18.28 -20.23 -3.19
N ARG A 120 17.87 -19.53 -2.15
CA ARG A 120 18.48 -19.63 -0.82
C ARG A 120 18.38 -21.05 -0.26
N ASN A 121 17.19 -21.64 -0.31
CA ASN A 121 16.99 -23.02 0.13
C ASN A 121 17.80 -24.00 -0.71
N LYS A 122 17.93 -23.73 -2.01
CA LYS A 122 18.74 -24.56 -2.91
C LYS A 122 20.23 -24.48 -2.57
N VAL A 123 20.74 -23.29 -2.26
CA VAL A 123 22.13 -23.10 -1.82
C VAL A 123 22.38 -23.84 -0.51
N ILE A 124 21.47 -23.75 0.46
CA ILE A 124 21.58 -24.48 1.73
C ILE A 124 21.62 -25.99 1.48
N ASP A 125 20.68 -26.53 0.68
CA ASP A 125 20.66 -27.97 0.32
C ASP A 125 21.96 -28.43 -0.35
N LEU A 126 22.52 -27.61 -1.24
CA LEU A 126 23.79 -27.92 -1.91
C LEU A 126 24.98 -27.84 -0.94
N GLU A 127 25.01 -26.85 -0.05
CA GLU A 127 26.06 -26.70 0.97
C GLU A 127 26.03 -27.86 1.98
N ASP A 128 24.84 -28.25 2.44
CA ASP A 128 24.64 -29.37 3.35
C ASP A 128 25.04 -30.71 2.70
N ARG A 129 24.69 -30.93 1.43
CA ARG A 129 25.13 -32.12 0.68
C ARG A 129 26.64 -32.13 0.47
N SER A 130 27.23 -30.98 0.13
CA SER A 130 28.67 -30.86 -0.07
C SER A 130 29.47 -31.09 1.21
N ARG A 131 28.87 -30.84 2.39
CA ARG A 131 29.52 -31.03 3.69
C ARG A 131 29.09 -32.29 4.43
N ARG A 132 28.16 -33.07 3.88
CA ARG A 132 27.58 -34.25 4.55
C ARG A 132 28.62 -35.27 4.96
N ASP A 133 29.63 -35.47 4.13
CA ASP A 133 30.70 -36.45 4.37
C ASP A 133 31.94 -35.81 5.02
N ASN A 134 31.88 -34.51 5.37
CA ASN A 134 32.97 -33.81 6.03
C ASN A 134 32.85 -33.98 7.54
N VAL A 135 33.77 -34.77 8.12
CA VAL A 135 33.89 -34.92 9.58
C VAL A 135 34.83 -33.85 10.13
N ARG A 136 34.43 -33.21 11.24
CA ARG A 136 35.27 -32.26 11.98
C ARG A 136 35.64 -32.80 13.35
N PHE A 137 36.92 -32.74 13.67
CA PHE A 137 37.49 -33.16 14.93
C PHE A 137 37.81 -31.92 15.78
N PHE A 138 37.38 -31.91 17.05
CA PHE A 138 37.57 -30.79 17.98
C PHE A 138 38.08 -31.29 19.34
N GLY A 139 38.66 -30.39 20.14
CA GLY A 139 39.04 -30.66 21.54
C GLY A 139 40.41 -31.33 21.72
N PHE A 140 41.24 -31.33 20.67
CA PHE A 140 42.62 -31.77 20.76
C PHE A 140 43.53 -30.64 21.23
N PRO A 141 44.52 -30.91 22.09
CA PRO A 141 45.53 -29.92 22.45
C PRO A 141 46.25 -29.40 21.19
N GLU A 142 46.62 -28.12 21.19
CA GLU A 142 47.50 -27.61 20.13
C GLU A 142 48.84 -28.39 20.19
N GLU A 143 49.52 -28.51 19.03
CA GLU A 143 50.80 -29.23 18.84
C GLU A 143 50.74 -30.76 18.68
N ILE A 144 49.72 -31.45 19.21
CA ILE A 144 49.60 -32.92 19.00
C ILE A 144 49.20 -33.29 17.56
N GLU A 145 48.69 -32.31 16.83
CA GLU A 145 48.25 -32.37 15.44
C GLU A 145 49.42 -32.59 14.47
N GLY A 146 50.62 -32.10 14.79
CA GLY A 146 51.74 -32.10 13.85
C GLY A 146 51.51 -31.20 12.62
N ALA A 147 52.41 -31.29 11.64
CA ALA A 147 52.36 -30.44 10.43
C ALA A 147 51.37 -30.98 9.37
N ASP A 148 51.15 -32.29 9.34
CA ASP A 148 50.33 -32.96 8.33
C ASP A 148 49.07 -33.59 8.95
N ALA A 149 47.91 -33.11 8.47
CA ALA A 149 46.60 -33.57 8.92
C ALA A 149 46.32 -35.03 8.56
N GLN A 150 46.89 -35.52 7.44
CA GLN A 150 46.71 -36.91 7.05
C GLN A 150 47.44 -37.84 8.02
N SER A 151 48.71 -37.54 8.33
CA SER A 151 49.52 -38.29 9.30
C SER A 151 48.85 -38.38 10.68
N PHE A 152 48.22 -37.28 11.15
CA PHE A 152 47.47 -37.27 12.39
C PHE A 152 46.29 -38.25 12.38
N LEU A 153 45.48 -38.23 11.30
CA LEU A 153 44.32 -39.12 11.18
C LEU A 153 44.71 -40.60 11.08
N GLU A 154 45.81 -40.92 10.41
CA GLU A 154 46.20 -42.32 10.16
C GLU A 154 46.94 -42.95 11.34
N ASN A 155 47.77 -42.17 12.05
CA ASN A 155 48.67 -42.73 13.06
C ASN A 155 48.29 -42.29 14.48
N THR A 156 47.97 -41.02 14.68
CA THR A 156 47.80 -40.44 16.03
C THR A 156 46.38 -40.64 16.56
N LEU A 157 45.37 -40.41 15.73
CA LEU A 157 43.97 -40.51 16.14
C LEU A 157 43.53 -41.93 16.58
N PRO A 158 43.95 -43.02 15.93
CA PRO A 158 43.66 -44.39 16.41
C PRO A 158 44.27 -44.67 17.79
N GLN A 159 45.49 -44.18 18.04
CA GLN A 159 46.16 -44.34 19.33
C GLN A 159 45.45 -43.58 20.45
N LEU A 160 44.94 -42.38 20.17
CA LEU A 160 44.22 -41.55 21.14
C LEU A 160 42.82 -42.08 21.46
N THR A 161 42.13 -42.62 20.46
CA THR A 161 40.73 -43.06 20.60
C THR A 161 40.59 -44.53 20.98
N GLY A 162 41.65 -45.34 20.80
CA GLY A 162 41.60 -46.80 20.98
C GLY A 162 40.70 -47.51 19.95
N LEU A 163 40.24 -46.78 18.94
CA LEU A 163 39.41 -47.32 17.86
C LEU A 163 40.32 -47.96 16.82
N ALA A 164 40.11 -49.25 16.56
CA ALA A 164 40.70 -49.92 15.42
C ALA A 164 39.95 -49.47 14.16
N PHE A 165 40.56 -48.58 13.40
CA PHE A 165 40.06 -48.20 12.09
C PHE A 165 40.70 -49.10 11.04
N ASP A 166 39.90 -49.77 10.23
CA ASP A 166 40.37 -50.72 9.24
C ASP A 166 40.93 -49.97 8.01
N PRO A 167 42.24 -50.06 7.71
CA PRO A 167 42.80 -49.44 6.52
C PRO A 167 42.45 -50.25 5.25
N PRO A 168 42.41 -49.61 4.07
CA PRO A 168 42.86 -48.25 3.84
C PRO A 168 41.67 -47.29 3.71
N TRP A 169 41.86 -46.10 4.26
CA TRP A 169 41.01 -44.90 4.17
C TRP A 169 40.84 -44.36 2.73
N ARG A 170 40.93 -45.23 1.71
CA ARG A 170 40.92 -44.96 0.26
C ARG A 170 39.55 -44.44 -0.19
N SER A 171 39.27 -43.22 0.23
CA SER A 171 38.35 -42.28 -0.37
C SER A 171 38.51 -40.88 0.25
N LYS A 172 39.60 -40.59 0.99
CA LYS A 172 39.90 -39.21 1.41
C LYS A 172 40.21 -38.38 0.17
N GLU A 173 39.20 -37.71 -0.36
CA GLU A 173 39.39 -36.77 -1.47
C GLU A 173 40.29 -35.62 -1.01
N HIS A 174 40.08 -35.10 0.21
CA HIS A 174 40.88 -34.03 0.81
C HIS A 174 40.93 -34.13 2.35
N THR A 175 42.08 -33.84 2.96
CA THR A 175 42.22 -33.64 4.42
C THR A 175 43.03 -32.36 4.64
N HIS A 176 42.53 -31.47 5.49
CA HIS A 176 43.21 -30.21 5.79
C HIS A 176 42.88 -29.76 7.22
N TRP A 177 43.83 -29.04 7.84
CA TRP A 177 43.53 -28.26 9.03
C TRP A 177 42.61 -27.12 8.65
N ALA A 178 41.54 -26.91 9.42
CA ALA A 178 40.74 -25.70 9.28
C ALA A 178 41.64 -24.49 9.56
N LEU A 179 41.54 -23.44 8.73
CA LEU A 179 42.23 -22.19 9.00
C LEU A 179 41.70 -21.63 10.32
N ASN A 180 42.49 -21.80 11.38
CA ASN A 180 42.20 -21.20 12.66
C ASN A 180 42.49 -19.69 12.55
N ALA A 181 41.58 -18.83 13.01
CA ALA A 181 41.71 -17.37 12.89
C ALA A 181 42.97 -16.79 13.59
N GLY A 182 43.74 -17.62 14.29
CA GLY A 182 45.00 -17.27 14.95
C GLY A 182 46.30 -17.74 14.25
N ARG A 183 46.25 -18.57 13.19
CA ARG A 183 47.48 -18.96 12.47
C ARG A 183 47.78 -17.97 11.34
N VAL A 184 48.57 -16.93 11.64
CA VAL A 184 49.34 -16.21 10.61
C VAL A 184 50.52 -17.11 10.21
N PRO A 185 50.63 -17.59 8.97
CA PRO A 185 51.77 -18.40 8.56
C PRO A 185 53.04 -17.52 8.53
N THR A 186 54.04 -17.86 9.34
CA THR A 186 55.31 -17.12 9.46
C THR A 186 56.27 -17.29 8.29
N THR A 187 55.88 -17.97 7.21
CA THR A 187 56.69 -18.02 5.98
C THR A 187 55.78 -17.82 4.77
N ARG A 188 55.53 -16.55 4.44
CA ARG A 188 55.03 -16.16 3.12
C ARG A 188 56.16 -16.33 2.12
N ASP A 189 56.09 -17.37 1.29
CA ASP A 189 56.87 -17.43 0.05
C ASP A 189 56.31 -16.34 -0.90
N PRO A 190 57.13 -15.35 -1.30
CA PRO A 190 56.67 -14.24 -2.14
C PRO A 190 56.30 -14.66 -3.58
N SER A 191 56.47 -15.93 -3.96
CA SER A 191 56.19 -16.42 -5.32
C SER A 191 54.83 -17.11 -5.52
N SER A 192 54.02 -17.28 -4.47
CA SER A 192 52.70 -17.95 -4.59
C SER A 192 51.61 -16.97 -5.04
N PRO A 193 50.90 -17.21 -6.16
CA PRO A 193 49.86 -16.30 -6.64
C PRO A 193 48.70 -16.26 -5.64
N ALA A 194 48.38 -15.06 -5.18
CA ALA A 194 47.34 -14.79 -4.18
C ALA A 194 46.03 -15.49 -4.54
N SER A 195 45.68 -16.54 -3.79
CA SER A 195 44.38 -17.19 -3.87
C SER A 195 43.30 -16.20 -3.40
N TYR A 196 42.34 -15.95 -4.29
CA TYR A 196 41.42 -14.82 -4.31
C TYR A 196 40.35 -14.78 -3.19
N ASP A 197 40.44 -15.60 -2.15
CA ASP A 197 39.23 -15.99 -1.41
C ASP A 197 39.11 -15.53 0.05
N THR A 198 39.98 -14.64 0.52
CA THR A 198 39.92 -14.18 1.93
C THR A 198 39.53 -12.72 2.13
N GLN A 199 39.53 -11.89 1.08
CA GLN A 199 39.18 -10.46 1.19
C GLN A 199 37.68 -10.14 1.02
N ARG A 200 36.89 -11.03 0.38
CA ARG A 200 35.45 -10.77 0.15
C ARG A 200 34.54 -11.19 1.31
N HIS A 201 34.94 -12.15 2.14
CA HIS A 201 34.08 -12.63 3.23
C HIS A 201 34.03 -11.66 4.42
N ALA A 202 35.14 -11.01 4.78
CA ALA A 202 35.17 -10.09 5.92
C ALA A 202 34.54 -8.72 5.63
N SER A 203 34.49 -8.29 4.37
CA SER A 203 33.94 -6.99 3.96
C SER A 203 32.42 -7.01 3.75
N PHE A 204 31.84 -8.19 3.48
CA PHE A 204 30.38 -8.31 3.30
C PHE A 204 29.61 -8.22 4.62
N TYR A 205 30.13 -8.82 5.71
CA TYR A 205 29.44 -8.79 7.01
C TYR A 205 29.53 -7.44 7.73
N LYS A 206 30.63 -6.69 7.59
CA LYS A 206 30.75 -5.35 8.20
C LYS A 206 29.87 -4.28 7.56
N LYS A 207 29.41 -4.47 6.32
CA LYS A 207 28.62 -3.45 5.60
C LYS A 207 27.11 -3.56 5.85
N HIS A 208 26.63 -4.69 6.35
CA HIS A 208 25.20 -4.94 6.58
C HIS A 208 24.75 -4.78 8.05
N GLU A 209 25.66 -4.81 9.04
CA GLU A 209 25.31 -4.49 10.43
C GLU A 209 25.15 -2.99 10.69
N CYS A 210 25.86 -2.11 9.97
CA CYS A 210 25.78 -0.67 10.20
C CYS A 210 24.51 0.02 9.66
N ARG A 211 23.59 -0.71 9.01
CA ARG A 211 22.35 -0.13 8.45
C ARG A 211 21.07 -0.54 9.19
N ALA A 212 21.16 -1.43 10.18
CA ALA A 212 20.02 -1.90 10.97
C ALA A 212 19.89 -1.24 12.36
N LEU A 213 20.81 -0.34 12.74
CA LEU A 213 20.79 0.36 14.04
C LEU A 213 20.58 1.88 13.92
N SER A 214 20.14 2.36 12.75
CA SER A 214 19.72 3.75 12.57
C SER A 214 18.44 3.81 11.74
N LEU A 215 17.32 3.43 12.35
CA LEU A 215 15.96 3.94 12.10
C LEU A 215 15.08 3.57 13.30
#